data_AF-A0A317IFD5-F1
#
_entry.id   AF-A0A317IFD5-F1
#
_cell.length_a   1.000
_cell.length_b   1.000
_cell.length_c   1.000
_cell.angle_alpha   90.00
_cell.angle_beta   90.00
_cell.angle_gamma   90.00
#
_symmetry.space_group_name_H-M   'P 1'
#
loop_
_entity.id
_entity.type
_entity.pdbx_description
1 polymer ?
#
loop_
_entity_poly.entity_id
_entity_poly.type
_entity_poly.pdbx_seq_one_letter_code
_entity_poly.pdbx_strand_id
1 'polypeptide(L)' 'MFNVCPGCGEYTDAKDIVASPARAVCPNCKYEQRFRLLPLFVVTGASGAGKTTAALALTNQTADAIVLDQDI' A
#
# COMPACT_ATOMS: atom_id res chain seq x y z
N MET A 1 -3.68 -4.10 -6.78
CA MET A 1 -5.12 -3.78 -6.83
C MET A 1 -5.88 -5.09 -7.01
N PHE A 2 -6.71 -5.48 -6.05
CA PHE A 2 -7.34 -6.81 -6.01
C PHE A 2 -8.83 -6.76 -6.31
N ASN A 3 -9.27 -5.84 -7.17
CA ASN A 3 -10.69 -5.49 -7.24
C ASN A 3 -11.56 -6.64 -7.75
N VAL A 4 -11.01 -7.55 -8.57
CA VAL A 4 -11.71 -8.78 -8.97
C VAL A 4 -11.46 -9.88 -7.94
N CYS A 5 -12.52 -10.47 -7.40
CA CYS A 5 -12.43 -11.54 -6.41
C CYS A 5 -11.95 -12.87 -7.07
N PRO A 6 -10.87 -13.51 -6.57
CA PRO A 6 -10.46 -14.83 -7.07
C PRO A 6 -11.48 -15.95 -6.78
N GLY A 7 -12.30 -15.79 -5.74
CA GLY A 7 -13.29 -16.79 -5.33
C GLY A 7 -14.57 -16.81 -6.18
N CYS A 8 -15.07 -15.64 -6.61
CA CYS A 8 -16.33 -15.55 -7.35
C CYS A 8 -16.28 -14.74 -8.66
N GLY A 9 -15.14 -14.13 -9.00
CA GLY A 9 -14.99 -13.31 -10.22
C GLY A 9 -15.65 -11.94 -10.16
N GLU A 10 -16.41 -11.62 -9.11
CA GLU A 10 -17.05 -10.32 -8.98
C GLU A 10 -16.05 -9.19 -8.76
N TYR A 11 -16.32 -8.05 -9.40
CA TYR A 11 -15.59 -6.81 -9.19
C TYR A 11 -16.14 -6.06 -7.97
N THR A 12 -15.25 -5.63 -7.08
CA THR A 12 -15.56 -4.73 -5.97
C THR A 12 -14.30 -4.08 -5.41
N ASP A 13 -14.36 -2.76 -5.22
CA ASP A 13 -13.38 -1.96 -4.49
C ASP A 13 -13.68 -1.87 -2.98
N ALA A 14 -14.94 -2.08 -2.59
CA ALA A 14 -15.42 -2.07 -1.20
C ALA A 14 -15.21 -3.43 -0.49
N LYS A 15 -13.96 -3.89 -0.39
CA LYS A 15 -13.62 -5.09 0.40
C LYS A 15 -13.45 -4.75 1.88
N ASP A 16 -13.89 -5.67 2.75
CA ASP A 16 -13.63 -5.55 4.19
C ASP A 16 -12.17 -5.90 4.48
N ILE A 17 -11.45 -5.00 5.15
CA ILE A 17 -10.05 -5.20 5.51
C ILE A 17 -9.93 -5.56 6.99
N VAL A 18 -9.38 -6.74 7.27
CA VAL A 18 -9.03 -7.17 8.63
C VAL A 18 -7.52 -7.12 8.80
N ALA A 19 -7.03 -6.40 9.81
CA ALA A 19 -5.60 -6.15 9.99
C ALA A 19 -4.81 -7.34 10.59
N SER A 20 -5.45 -8.23 11.35
CA SER A 20 -4.79 -9.34 12.05
C SER A 20 -5.57 -10.66 11.95
N PRO A 21 -5.07 -11.66 11.21
CA PRO A 21 -4.06 -11.53 10.15
C PRO A 21 -4.58 -10.66 9.00
N ALA A 22 -3.67 -9.92 8.34
CA ALA A 22 -3.97 -9.03 7.22
C ALA A 22 -4.65 -9.78 6.07
N ARG A 23 -5.94 -9.50 5.85
CA ARG A 23 -6.74 -10.11 4.79
C ARG A 23 -7.84 -9.18 4.31
N ALA A 24 -8.13 -9.26 3.02
CA ALA A 24 -9.27 -8.60 2.39
C ALA A 24 -10.36 -9.66 2.17
N VAL A 25 -11.58 -9.37 2.63
CA VAL A 25 -12.72 -10.29 2.56
C VAL A 25 -13.67 -9.81 1.47
N CYS A 26 -14.03 -10.71 0.55
CA CYS A 26 -15.04 -10.41 -0.46
C CYS A 26 -16.42 -10.25 0.21
N PRO A 27 -17.13 -9.13 0.00
CA PRO A 27 -18.45 -8.94 0.58
C PRO A 27 -19.48 -9.94 0.06
N ASN A 28 -19.33 -10.43 -1.19
CA ASN A 28 -20.25 -11.34 -1.86
C ASN A 28 -20.06 -12.82 -1.45
N CYS A 29 -18.87 -13.38 -1.67
CA CYS A 29 -18.60 -14.81 -1.46
C CYS A 29 -17.78 -15.14 -0.20
N LYS A 30 -17.38 -14.12 0.57
CA LYS A 30 -16.54 -14.25 1.79
C LYS A 30 -15.16 -14.86 1.57
N TYR A 31 -14.69 -14.96 0.32
CA TYR A 31 -13.31 -15.35 0.03
C TYR A 31 -12.32 -14.42 0.73
N GLU A 32 -11.40 -15.00 1.48
CA GLU A 32 -10.37 -14.28 2.23
C GLU A 32 -9.06 -14.26 1.43
N GLN A 33 -8.65 -13.08 1.00
CA GLN A 33 -7.37 -12.90 0.34
C GLN A 33 -6.35 -12.31 1.32
N ARG A 34 -5.33 -13.11 1.68
CA ARG A 34 -4.22 -12.65 2.51
C ARG A 34 -3.31 -11.69 1.74
N PHE A 35 -2.79 -10.69 2.43
CA PHE A 35 -1.81 -9.77 1.87
C PHE A 35 -0.83 -9.31 2.95
N ARG A 36 0.31 -8.74 2.54
CA ARG A 36 1.27 -8.13 3.47
C ARG A 36 0.86 -6.69 3.75
N LEU A 37 0.42 -6.42 4.96
CA LEU A 37 0.16 -5.05 5.42
C LEU A 37 1.47 -4.44 5.92
N LEU A 38 2.07 -3.56 5.12
CA LEU A 38 3.29 -2.82 5.47
C LEU A 38 2.93 -1.37 5.87
N PRO A 39 3.69 -0.75 6.79
CA PRO A 39 3.57 0.68 7.04
C PRO A 39 3.86 1.49 5.77
N LEU A 40 3.09 2.57 5.56
CA LEU A 40 3.35 3.56 4.53
C LEU A 40 3.68 4.89 5.20
N PHE A 41 4.91 5.37 5.00
CA PHE A 41 5.33 6.69 5.44
C PHE A 41 5.26 7.65 4.25
N VAL A 42 4.62 8.81 4.44
CA VAL A 42 4.45 9.81 3.39
C VAL A 42 5.33 11.01 3.72
N VAL A 43 6.33 11.28 2.88
CA VAL A 43 7.15 12.48 2.95
C VAL A 43 6.57 13.52 2.01
N THR A 44 6.11 14.64 2.56
CA THR A 44 5.51 15.74 1.79
C THR A 44 6.03 17.09 2.28
N GLY A 45 5.71 18.14 1.54
CA GLY A 45 6.19 19.50 1.79
C GLY A 45 6.01 20.40 0.58
N ALA A 46 6.10 21.71 0.81
CA ALA A 46 5.99 22.72 -0.24
C ALA A 46 7.03 22.51 -1.38
N SER A 47 6.81 23.18 -2.52
CA SER A 47 7.82 23.23 -3.58
C SER A 47 9.11 23.85 -3.04
N GLY A 48 10.27 23.27 -3.38
CA GLY A 48 11.57 23.69 -2.86
C GLY A 48 11.87 23.29 -1.40
N ALA A 49 10.99 22.57 -0.71
CA ALA A 49 11.20 22.16 0.69
C ALA A 49 12.26 21.04 0.88
N GLY A 50 12.95 20.61 -0.18
CA GLY A 50 14.00 19.59 -0.10
C GLY A 50 13.51 18.14 -0.02
N LYS A 51 12.29 17.83 -0.50
CA LYS A 51 11.72 16.47 -0.51
C LYS A 51 12.65 15.46 -1.22
N THR A 52 13.15 15.80 -2.40
CA THR A 52 14.09 14.96 -3.17
C THR A 52 15.39 14.72 -2.39
N THR A 53 15.92 15.75 -1.71
CA THR A 53 17.10 15.62 -0.85
C THR A 53 16.84 14.63 0.30
N ALA A 54 15.68 14.73 0.95
CA ALA A 54 15.29 13.80 2.00
C ALA A 54 15.10 12.36 1.48
N ALA A 55 14.46 12.20 0.31
CA ALA A 55 14.25 10.90 -0.33
C ALA A 55 15.59 10.18 -0.61
N LEU A 56 16.56 10.88 -1.22
CA LEU A 56 17.90 10.32 -1.46
C LEU A 56 18.62 9.93 -0.17
N ALA A 57 18.49 10.74 0.89
CA ALA A 57 19.09 10.42 2.18
C ALA A 57 18.44 9.18 2.82
N LEU A 58 17.11 9.04 2.72
CA LEU A 58 16.36 7.90 3.23
C LEU A 58 16.71 6.60 2.49
N THR A 59 16.87 6.66 1.17
CA THR A 59 17.25 5.49 0.35
C THR A 59 18.59 4.90 0.79
N ASN A 60 19.54 5.74 1.20
CA ASN A 60 20.86 5.30 1.64
C ASN A 60 20.90 4.82 3.10
N GLN A 61 19.93 5.23 3.93
CA GLN A 61 19.93 4.96 5.37
C GLN A 61 18.99 3.83 5.79
N THR A 62 18.05 3.44 4.93
CA THR A 62 17.04 2.43 5.27
C THR A 62 17.29 1.13 4.52
N ALA A 63 17.40 0.02 5.26
CA ALA A 63 17.47 -1.32 4.69
C ALA A 63 16.08 -2.01 4.63
N ASP A 64 15.14 -1.55 5.47
CA ASP A 64 13.83 -2.19 5.67
C ASP A 64 12.68 -1.44 4.98
N ALA A 65 12.98 -0.41 4.20
CA ALA A 65 12.00 0.40 3.49
C ALA A 65 12.42 0.62 2.04
N ILE A 66 11.43 0.76 1.17
CA ILE A 66 11.62 1.17 -0.22
C ILE A 66 11.17 2.61 -0.34
N VAL A 67 12.03 3.48 -0.84
CA VAL A 67 11.69 4.86 -1.15
C VAL A 67 11.11 4.92 -2.55
N LEU A 68 9.90 5.46 -2.67
CA LEU A 68 9.20 5.67 -3.94
C LEU A 68 9.08 7.18 -4.17
N ASP A 69 9.61 7.66 -5.30
CA ASP A 69 9.43 9.05 -5.74
C ASP A 69 8.19 9.15 -6.66
N GLN A 70 7.41 10.22 -6.49
CA GLN A 70 6.21 10.49 -7.30
C GLN A 70 6.44 11.54 -8.39
N ASP A 71 7.57 12.27 -8.37
CA ASP A 71 7.92 13.14 -9.48
C ASP A 71 8.24 12.25 -10.71
N ILE A 72 7.55 12.53 -11.83
CA ILE A 72 7.69 11.83 -13.12
C ILE A 72 8.98 12.26 -13.83
#